data_AF-A0A7V9HLB8-F1
#
_entry.id   AF-A0A7V9HLB8-F1
#
_cell.length_a   1.000
_cell.length_b   1.000
_cell.length_c   1.000
_cell.angle_alpha   90.00
_cell.angle_beta   90.00
_cell.angle_gamma   90.00
#
_symmetry.space_group_name_H-M   'P 1'
#
loop_
_entity.id
_entity.type
_entity.pdbx_description
1 polymer ?
#
loop_
_entity_poly.entity_id
_entity_poly.type
_entity_poly.pdbx_seq_one_letter_code
_entity_poly.pdbx_strand_id
1 'polypeptide(L)' 'KRARPGDEVTIRLRGYQAADQVNILLNGKRAGGVVAGEGGSGRDRIRVPGSLKPGSYAVRANDESGGSDSVRLRVRD' A
#
# COMPACT_ATOMS: atom_id res chain seq x y z
N LYS A 1 -10.74 -0.02 -4.14
CA LYS A 1 -10.10 -0.56 -5.38
C LYS A 1 -10.42 -2.05 -5.53
N ARG A 2 -10.35 -2.63 -6.74
CA ARG A 2 -10.55 -4.08 -6.99
C ARG A 2 -9.29 -4.69 -7.58
N ALA A 3 -8.98 -5.94 -7.24
CA ALA A 3 -7.86 -6.72 -7.78
C ALA A 3 -8.13 -8.23 -7.65
N ARG A 4 -7.33 -9.05 -8.30
CA ARG A 4 -7.29 -10.51 -8.16
C ARG A 4 -6.00 -10.96 -7.46
N PRO A 5 -5.95 -12.18 -6.91
CA PRO A 5 -4.71 -12.75 -6.43
C PRO A 5 -3.67 -12.80 -7.55
N GLY A 6 -2.45 -12.35 -7.26
CA GLY A 6 -1.36 -12.27 -8.24
C GLY A 6 -1.26 -10.95 -9.01
N ASP A 7 -2.32 -10.12 -9.01
CA ASP A 7 -2.32 -8.81 -9.68
C ASP A 7 -1.28 -7.86 -9.08
N GLU A 8 -0.77 -6.95 -9.92
CA GLU A 8 -0.03 -5.78 -9.46
C GLU A 8 -0.97 -4.59 -9.24
N VAL A 9 -0.90 -3.99 -8.06
CA VAL A 9 -1.65 -2.79 -7.71
C VAL A 9 -0.69 -1.63 -7.53
N THR A 10 -0.86 -0.58 -8.35
CA THR A 10 -0.20 0.70 -8.09
C THR A 10 -0.84 1.37 -6.88
N ILE A 11 -0.01 1.74 -5.91
CA ILE A 11 -0.30 2.59 -4.76
C ILE A 11 0.30 3.98 -5.02
N ARG A 12 -0.46 5.02 -4.70
CA ARG A 12 -0.03 6.42 -4.77
C ARG A 12 -0.16 7.00 -3.37
N LEU A 13 0.90 7.63 -2.90
CA LEU A 13 1.01 8.24 -1.59
C LEU A 13 1.05 9.76 -1.75
N ARG A 14 0.43 10.48 -0.82
CA ARG A 14 0.44 11.95 -0.73
C ARG A 14 0.29 12.36 0.73
N GLY A 15 0.87 13.49 1.10
CA GLY A 15 0.72 14.07 2.44
C GLY A 15 1.60 13.43 3.52
N TYR A 16 2.58 12.62 3.14
CA TYR A 16 3.60 12.11 4.05
C TYR A 16 4.73 13.13 4.24
N GLN A 17 5.58 12.96 5.24
CA GLN A 17 6.77 13.80 5.37
C GLN A 17 7.77 13.48 4.25
N ALA A 18 8.44 14.51 3.69
CA ALA A 18 9.41 14.31 2.63
C ALA A 18 10.64 13.57 3.16
N ALA A 19 11.23 12.69 2.32
CA ALA A 19 12.33 11.79 2.64
C ALA A 19 12.01 10.66 3.64
N ASP A 20 10.80 10.59 4.17
CA ASP A 20 10.41 9.49 5.06
C ASP A 20 10.24 8.16 4.32
N GLN A 21 10.67 7.08 4.97
CA GLN A 21 10.37 5.73 4.51
C GLN A 21 8.91 5.36 4.81
N VAL A 22 8.08 5.24 3.76
CA VAL A 22 6.70 4.75 3.87
C VAL A 22 6.65 3.25 3.63
N ASN A 23 6.11 2.50 4.59
CA ASN A 23 5.89 1.06 4.50
C ASN A 23 4.45 0.77 4.12
N ILE A 24 4.24 -0.05 3.08
CA ILE A 24 2.92 -0.44 2.61
C ILE A 24 2.62 -1.85 3.12
N LEU A 25 1.53 -1.99 3.85
CA LEU A 25 1.06 -3.26 4.40
C LEU A 25 -0.25 -3.67 3.75
N LEU A 26 -0.35 -4.92 3.33
CA LEU A 26 -1.58 -5.57 2.90
C LEU A 26 -1.92 -6.67 3.91
N ASN A 27 -3.10 -6.57 4.54
CA ASN A 27 -3.54 -7.53 5.56
C ASN A 27 -2.53 -7.68 6.72
N GLY A 28 -1.90 -6.58 7.13
CA GLY A 28 -0.88 -6.56 8.19
C GLY A 28 0.49 -7.09 7.78
N LYS A 29 0.66 -7.58 6.55
CA LYS A 29 1.97 -8.02 6.03
C LYS A 29 2.56 -6.95 5.12
N ARG A 30 3.87 -6.71 5.21
CA ARG A 30 4.58 -5.79 4.32
C ARG A 30 4.46 -6.27 2.88
N ALA A 31 3.89 -5.43 2.02
CA ALA A 31 3.68 -5.70 0.60
C ALA A 31 4.61 -4.87 -0.30
N GLY A 32 5.16 -3.78 0.24
CA GLY A 32 6.08 -2.88 -0.45
C GLY A 32 6.46 -1.71 0.44
N GLY A 33 7.09 -0.71 -0.17
CA GLY A 33 7.52 0.50 0.52
C GLY A 33 8.27 1.43 -0.42
N VAL A 34 8.14 2.73 -0.17
CA VAL A 34 8.75 3.77 -0.99
C VAL A 34 9.14 4.93 -0.09
N VAL A 35 10.27 5.57 -0.41
CA VAL A 35 10.66 6.83 0.23
C VAL A 35 9.80 7.95 -0.35
N ALA A 36 9.15 8.73 0.50
CA ALA A 36 8.37 9.87 0.07
C ALA A 36 9.30 10.91 -0.57
N GLY A 37 8.98 11.31 -1.80
CA GLY A 37 9.71 12.33 -2.53
C GLY A 37 9.45 13.74 -1.99
N GLU A 38 10.03 14.72 -2.66
CA GLU A 38 9.83 16.14 -2.36
C GLU A 38 8.32 16.47 -2.39
N GLY A 39 7.83 17.14 -1.34
CA GLY A 39 6.39 17.40 -1.15
C GLY A 39 5.56 16.23 -0.63
N GLY A 40 6.19 15.14 -0.14
CA GLY A 40 5.47 14.11 0.61
C GLY A 40 4.69 13.11 -0.24
N SER A 41 5.10 12.95 -1.51
CA SER A 41 4.41 12.11 -2.49
C SER A 41 5.26 10.92 -2.90
N GLY A 42 4.60 9.81 -3.26
CA GLY A 42 5.30 8.58 -3.63
C GLY A 42 4.42 7.66 -4.48
N ARG A 43 5.06 6.72 -5.16
CA ARG A 43 4.37 5.70 -5.92
C ARG A 43 5.11 4.38 -5.80
N ASP A 44 4.37 3.32 -5.54
CA ASP A 44 4.90 1.97 -5.52
C ASP A 44 3.94 1.00 -6.22
N ARG A 45 4.44 -0.16 -6.64
CA ARG A 45 3.64 -1.27 -7.14
C ARG A 45 3.76 -2.43 -6.17
N ILE A 46 2.64 -2.83 -5.59
CA ILE A 46 2.58 -4.00 -4.72
C ILE A 46 1.91 -5.15 -5.45
N ARG A 47 2.39 -6.36 -5.22
CA ARG A 47 1.74 -7.57 -5.74
C ARG A 47 0.74 -8.10 -4.72
N VAL A 48 -0.49 -8.37 -5.15
CA VAL A 48 -1.48 -9.07 -4.34
C VAL A 48 -1.03 -10.53 -4.22
N PRO A 49 -0.88 -11.07 -3.00
CA PRO A 49 -0.49 -12.48 -2.83
C PRO A 49 -1.44 -13.42 -3.58
N GLY A 50 -0.88 -14.40 -4.30
CA GLY A 50 -1.68 -15.37 -5.06
C GLY A 50 -2.55 -16.28 -4.20
N SER A 51 -2.24 -16.40 -2.91
CA SER A 51 -2.99 -17.19 -1.92
C SER A 51 -4.07 -16.38 -1.19
N LEU A 52 -4.25 -15.09 -1.52
CA LEU A 52 -5.27 -14.29 -0.88
C LEU A 52 -6.66 -14.75 -1.34
N LYS A 53 -7.53 -15.12 -0.41
CA LYS A 53 -8.92 -15.47 -0.74
C LYS A 53 -9.69 -14.22 -1.19
N PRO A 54 -10.78 -14.37 -1.95
CA PRO A 54 -11.70 -13.28 -2.21
C PRO A 54 -12.19 -12.63 -0.91
N GLY A 55 -12.19 -11.30 -0.86
CA GLY A 55 -12.48 -10.60 0.39
C GLY A 55 -12.18 -9.10 0.34
N SER A 56 -12.43 -8.43 1.45
CA SER A 56 -12.13 -7.01 1.62
C SER A 56 -10.94 -6.86 2.56
N TYR A 57 -9.84 -6.32 2.04
CA TYR A 57 -8.58 -6.15 2.76
C TYR A 57 -8.25 -4.66 2.90
N ALA A 58 -7.62 -4.31 4.03
CA ALA A 58 -7.04 -2.99 4.21
C ALA A 58 -5.61 -2.98 3.65
N VAL A 59 -5.33 -1.98 2.82
CA VAL A 59 -3.97 -1.57 2.49
C VAL A 59 -3.65 -0.38 3.38
N ARG A 60 -2.64 -0.50 4.24
CA ARG A 60 -2.19 0.57 5.13
C ARG A 60 -0.83 1.07 4.65
N ALA A 61 -0.60 2.36 4.77
CA ALA A 61 0.68 2.97 4.50
C ALA A 61 1.09 3.78 5.73
N ASN A 62 2.24 3.46 6.32
CA ASN A 62 2.77 4.07 7.52
C ASN A 62 4.16 4.64 7.23
N ASP A 63 4.41 5.89 7.56
CA ASP A 63 5.76 6.46 7.56
C ASP A 63 6.46 6.25 8.91
N GLU A 64 7.73 6.63 8.98
CA GLU A 64 8.53 6.55 10.20
C GLU A 64 8.26 7.70 11.19
N SER A 65 7.72 8.84 10.72
CA SER A 65 7.28 9.96 11.55
C SER A 65 5.93 9.74 12.24
N GLY A 66 5.25 8.62 11.99
CA GLY A 66 3.98 8.24 12.61
C GLY A 66 2.73 8.58 11.80
N GLY A 67 2.88 9.15 10.61
CA GLY A 67 1.82 9.33 9.62
C GLY A 67 1.32 7.97 9.12
N SER A 68 -0.01 7.80 9.09
CA SER A 68 -0.62 6.60 8.54
C SER A 68 -1.89 6.91 7.77
N ASP A 69 -2.13 6.14 6.70
CA ASP A 69 -3.36 6.18 5.93
C ASP A 69 -3.76 4.77 5.50
N SER A 70 -5.04 4.56 5.18
CA SER A 70 -5.54 3.26 4.77
C SER A 70 -6.63 3.33 3.71
N VAL A 71 -6.54 2.40 2.76
CA VAL A 71 -7.53 2.24 1.69
C VAL A 71 -8.03 0.81 1.61
N ARG A 72 -9.26 0.65 1.15
CA ARG A 72 -9.89 -0.67 1.01
C ARG A 72 -9.64 -1.28 -0.36
N LEU A 73 -9.04 -2.47 -0.38
CA LEU A 73 -8.87 -3.32 -1.55
C LEU A 73 -9.84 -4.49 -1.50
N ARG A 74 -10.69 -4.63 -2.52
CA ARG A 74 -11.55 -5.82 -2.68
C ARG A 74 -10.88 -6.81 -3.61
N VAL A 75 -10.52 -7.98 -3.09
CA VAL A 75 -10.00 -9.10 -3.86
C VAL A 75 -11.17 -9.97 -4.33
N ARG A 76 -11.14 -10.36 -5.61
CA ARG A 76 -12.12 -11.24 -6.28
C ARG A 76 -11.38 -12.29 -7.10
N ASP A 77 -12.07 -13.36 -7.46
CA ASP A 77 -11.60 -14.34 -8.45
C ASP A 77 -11.58 -13.77 -9.89
#